data_AF-A0A2E0QM58-F1
#
_entry.id   AF-A0A2E0QM58-F1
#
_cell.length_a   1.000
_cell.length_b   1.000
_cell.length_c   1.000
_cell.angle_alpha   90.00
_cell.angle_beta   90.00
_cell.angle_gamma   90.00
#
_symmetry.space_group_name_H-M   'P 1'
#
loop_
_entity.id
_entity.type
_entity.pdbx_description
1 polymer ?
#
loop_
_entity_poly.entity_id
_entity_poly.type
_entity_poly.pdbx_seq_one_letter_code
_entity_poly.pdbx_strand_id
1 'polypeptide(L)'
;MAERFSTFHDFALAQLDDIYTEEEIDETLKFSIIELNSGVFINDGKGSFKFKKLSSLAQLAPGYGIIAQDFDGDNITDLLLAQNFHWPQVETGRMSGSMSLLLKGNGDASFDTVWPHESGIIVPDDAKSACMTDFNGDSLPDIVISSNDGPVRGFSMTNDKNIKNCVISL
;
A
#
# COMPACT_ATOMS: atom_id res chain seq x y z
N MET A 1 -3.97 -15.96 34.70
CA MET A 1 -4.29 -16.72 33.47
C MET A 1 -4.10 -18.22 33.64
N ALA A 2 -2.87 -18.72 33.85
CA ALA A 2 -2.62 -20.17 34.01
C ALA A 2 -3.31 -20.83 35.21
N GLU A 3 -3.64 -20.06 36.26
CA GLU A 3 -4.44 -20.54 37.40
C GLU A 3 -5.96 -20.52 37.14
N ARG A 4 -6.42 -19.77 36.13
CA ARG A 4 -7.85 -19.61 35.78
C ARG A 4 -8.30 -20.59 34.68
N PHE A 5 -7.39 -20.98 33.79
CA PHE A 5 -7.65 -21.95 32.73
C PHE A 5 -6.59 -23.04 32.76
N SER A 6 -7.03 -24.28 32.96
CA SER A 6 -6.17 -25.46 33.09
C SER A 6 -5.75 -26.04 31.74
N THR A 7 -6.48 -25.75 30.66
CA THR A 7 -6.15 -26.20 29.31
C THR A 7 -6.23 -25.06 28.29
N PHE A 8 -5.48 -25.18 27.19
CA PHE A 8 -5.57 -24.25 26.06
C PHE A 8 -6.95 -24.26 25.40
N HIS A 9 -7.67 -25.38 25.48
CA HIS A 9 -9.01 -25.51 24.92
C HIS A 9 -10.02 -24.68 25.70
N ASP A 10 -9.98 -24.76 27.04
CA ASP A 10 -10.88 -23.99 27.91
C ASP A 10 -10.64 -22.48 27.76
N PHE A 11 -9.38 -22.08 27.62
CA PHE A 11 -9.04 -20.68 27.35
C PHE A 11 -9.56 -20.20 25.99
N ALA A 12 -9.46 -21.02 24.93
CA ALA A 12 -9.91 -20.64 23.59
C ALA A 12 -11.43 -20.48 23.47
N LEU A 13 -12.21 -21.07 24.38
CA LEU A 13 -13.67 -20.99 24.42
C LEU A 13 -14.20 -19.92 25.38
N ALA A 14 -13.35 -19.35 26.24
CA ALA A 14 -13.73 -18.37 27.24
C ALA A 14 -14.20 -17.05 26.60
N GLN A 15 -15.23 -16.43 27.16
CA GLN A 15 -15.65 -15.09 26.76
C GLN A 15 -14.73 -14.02 27.38
N LEU A 16 -14.83 -12.79 26.90
CA LEU A 16 -13.91 -11.72 27.32
C LEU A 16 -14.05 -11.40 28.83
N ASP A 17 -15.26 -11.48 29.36
CA ASP A 17 -15.63 -11.34 30.78
C ASP A 17 -15.23 -12.57 31.63
N ASP A 18 -15.11 -13.76 31.03
CA ASP A 18 -14.50 -14.92 31.70
C ASP A 18 -12.98 -14.75 31.88
N ILE A 19 -12.36 -13.90 31.05
CA ILE A 19 -10.92 -13.68 31.01
C ILE A 19 -10.50 -12.46 31.84
N TYR A 20 -11.20 -11.34 31.72
CA TYR A 20 -10.89 -10.07 32.40
C TYR A 20 -12.01 -9.68 33.36
N THR A 21 -11.65 -9.14 34.52
CA THR A 21 -12.65 -8.58 35.45
C THR A 21 -13.26 -7.28 34.89
N GLU A 22 -14.44 -6.90 35.36
CA GLU A 22 -15.05 -5.61 34.98
C GLU A 22 -14.12 -4.43 35.31
N GLU A 23 -13.42 -4.49 36.46
CA GLU A 23 -12.45 -3.47 36.88
C GLU A 23 -11.27 -3.39 35.91
N GLU A 24 -10.71 -4.53 35.49
CA GLU A 24 -9.65 -4.59 34.48
C GLU A 24 -10.11 -4.02 33.13
N ILE A 25 -11.35 -4.30 32.71
CA ILE A 25 -11.92 -3.79 31.46
C ILE A 25 -12.14 -2.27 31.50
N ASP A 26 -12.55 -1.73 32.65
CA ASP A 26 -12.83 -0.30 32.80
C ASP A 26 -11.57 0.55 32.93
N GLU A 27 -10.51 0.02 33.52
CA GLU A 27 -9.21 0.70 33.60
C GLU A 27 -8.38 0.58 32.31
N THR A 28 -8.80 -0.28 31.36
CA THR A 28 -8.05 -0.53 30.13
C THR A 28 -8.24 0.57 29.08
N LEU A 29 -7.16 0.89 28.37
CA LEU A 29 -7.18 1.71 27.16
C LEU A 29 -7.98 1.04 26.05
N LYS A 30 -9.11 1.64 25.67
CA LYS A 30 -9.98 1.16 24.58
C LYS A 30 -9.65 1.91 23.30
N PHE A 31 -9.10 1.20 22.31
CA PHE A 31 -8.89 1.72 20.97
C PHE A 31 -9.94 1.14 20.02
N SER A 32 -10.43 1.96 19.10
CA SER A 32 -11.30 1.53 18.01
C SER A 32 -10.65 1.82 16.66
N ILE A 33 -10.86 0.90 15.72
CA ILE A 33 -10.49 1.08 14.31
C ILE A 33 -11.77 1.48 13.59
N ILE A 34 -11.75 2.63 12.91
CA ILE A 34 -12.90 3.15 12.16
C ILE A 34 -12.69 3.10 10.64
N GLU A 35 -11.46 2.85 10.19
CA GLU A 35 -11.08 2.84 8.79
C GLU A 35 -9.92 1.86 8.57
N LEU A 36 -10.02 1.04 7.52
CA LEU A 36 -9.05 0.03 7.13
C LEU A 36 -8.63 0.17 5.66
N ASN A 37 -9.28 1.06 4.91
CA ASN A 37 -8.95 1.31 3.52
C ASN A 37 -7.65 2.12 3.40
N SER A 38 -6.87 1.79 2.36
CA SER A 38 -5.81 2.67 1.87
C SER A 38 -6.44 3.96 1.34
N GLY A 39 -5.89 5.10 1.73
CA GLY A 39 -6.46 6.41 1.48
C GLY A 39 -5.46 7.54 1.65
N VAL A 40 -5.89 8.75 1.33
CA VAL A 40 -5.15 9.97 1.60
C VAL A 40 -5.84 10.77 2.70
N PHE A 41 -5.04 11.40 3.56
CA PHE A 41 -5.51 12.38 4.53
C PHE A 41 -5.22 13.78 3.99
N ILE A 42 -6.27 14.55 3.75
CA ILE A 42 -6.20 15.87 3.13
C ILE A 42 -6.24 16.92 4.24
N ASN A 43 -5.14 17.67 4.39
CA ASN A 43 -5.05 18.76 5.36
C ASN A 43 -5.78 20.01 4.84
N ASP A 44 -6.59 20.64 5.69
CA ASP A 44 -7.27 21.91 5.40
C ASP A 44 -6.36 23.16 5.54
N GLY A 45 -5.08 22.95 5.86
CA GLY A 45 -4.09 24.00 6.12
C GLY A 45 -4.17 24.60 7.53
N LYS A 46 -5.15 24.18 8.33
CA LYS A 46 -5.37 24.58 9.73
C LYS A 46 -5.12 23.43 10.71
N GLY A 47 -4.70 22.27 10.20
CA GLY A 47 -4.39 21.09 10.99
C GLY A 47 -5.54 20.09 11.11
N SER A 48 -6.65 20.31 10.40
CA SER A 48 -7.72 19.30 10.28
C SER A 48 -7.47 18.43 9.05
N PHE A 49 -7.70 17.12 9.19
CA PHE A 49 -7.53 16.17 8.10
C PHE A 49 -8.86 15.53 7.72
N LYS A 50 -9.11 15.44 6.41
CA LYS A 50 -10.23 14.68 5.84
C LYS A 50 -9.70 13.45 5.13
N PHE A 51 -10.18 12.28 5.52
CA PHE A 51 -9.85 11.03 4.84
C PHE A 51 -10.60 10.90 3.51
N LYS A 52 -9.90 10.45 2.47
CA LYS A 52 -10.48 10.06 1.18
C LYS A 52 -9.88 8.72 0.77
N LYS A 53 -10.73 7.70 0.68
CA LYS A 53 -10.33 6.35 0.26
C LYS A 53 -9.82 6.35 -1.18
N LEU A 54 -8.80 5.52 -1.46
CA LEU A 54 -8.36 5.23 -2.82
C LEU A 54 -9.35 4.29 -3.53
N SER A 55 -9.13 4.08 -4.83
CA SER A 55 -9.96 3.19 -5.65
C SER A 55 -9.98 1.75 -5.11
N SER A 56 -10.99 0.96 -5.48
CA SER A 56 -11.08 -0.45 -5.06
C SER A 56 -9.87 -1.29 -5.51
N LEU A 57 -9.24 -0.93 -6.63
CA LEU A 57 -8.03 -1.61 -7.12
C LEU A 57 -6.84 -1.38 -6.17
N ALA A 58 -6.74 -0.19 -5.56
CA ALA A 58 -5.73 0.09 -4.54
C ALA A 58 -5.95 -0.71 -3.25
N GLN A 59 -7.13 -1.30 -3.04
CA GLN A 59 -7.44 -2.10 -1.86
C GLN A 59 -7.15 -3.60 -2.05
N LEU A 60 -6.83 -4.05 -3.27
CA LEU A 60 -6.67 -5.48 -3.57
C LEU A 60 -5.50 -6.15 -2.86
N ALA A 61 -4.47 -5.37 -2.52
CA ALA A 61 -3.31 -5.86 -1.80
C ALA A 61 -2.70 -4.75 -0.94
N PRO A 62 -2.02 -5.10 0.17
CA PRO A 62 -1.28 -4.13 0.98
C PRO A 62 -0.26 -3.35 0.14
N GLY A 63 -0.19 -2.05 0.35
CA GLY A 63 0.84 -1.17 -0.21
C GLY A 63 1.96 -0.92 0.78
N TYR A 64 3.21 -1.14 0.36
CA TYR A 64 4.40 -0.95 1.21
C TYR A 64 5.26 0.23 0.76
N GLY A 65 5.40 0.43 -0.56
CA GLY A 65 6.09 1.58 -1.14
C GLY A 65 5.11 2.52 -1.82
N ILE A 66 5.30 3.82 -1.66
CA ILE A 66 4.48 4.86 -2.28
C ILE A 66 5.41 5.94 -2.85
N ILE A 67 5.19 6.32 -4.10
CA ILE A 67 5.78 7.51 -4.72
C ILE A 67 4.64 8.48 -5.02
N ALA A 68 4.80 9.73 -4.61
CA ALA A 68 3.90 10.82 -4.94
C ALA A 68 4.64 11.80 -5.85
N GLN A 69 4.24 11.86 -7.12
CA GLN A 69 4.94 12.62 -8.17
C GLN A 69 3.96 12.94 -9.30
N ASP A 70 4.19 14.02 -10.03
CA ASP A 70 3.52 14.27 -11.31
C ASP A 70 4.21 13.45 -12.40
N PHE A 71 3.54 12.40 -12.93
CA PHE A 71 4.12 11.50 -13.94
C PHE A 71 3.77 11.90 -15.37
N ASP A 72 2.75 12.73 -15.59
CA ASP A 72 2.30 13.10 -16.93
C ASP A 72 2.49 14.58 -17.31
N GLY A 73 2.98 15.38 -16.36
CA GLY A 73 3.37 16.77 -16.52
C GLY A 73 2.21 17.76 -16.41
N ASP A 74 1.06 17.37 -15.84
CA ASP A 74 -0.11 18.24 -15.70
C ASP A 74 -0.10 19.12 -14.42
N ASN A 75 0.97 19.04 -13.62
CA ASN A 75 1.15 19.66 -12.30
C ASN A 75 0.16 19.17 -11.23
N ILE A 76 -0.43 17.99 -11.43
CA ILE A 76 -1.23 17.29 -10.42
C ILE A 76 -0.41 16.12 -9.89
N THR A 77 -0.45 15.91 -8.58
CA THR A 77 0.26 14.78 -7.96
C THR A 77 -0.47 13.48 -8.24
N ASP A 78 0.23 12.53 -8.82
CA ASP A 78 -0.17 11.13 -8.97
C ASP A 78 0.44 10.28 -7.86
N LEU A 79 -0.02 9.03 -7.73
CA LEU A 79 0.53 8.06 -6.79
C LEU A 79 0.93 6.77 -7.51
N LEU A 80 2.12 6.26 -7.22
CA LEU A 80 2.51 4.89 -7.55
C LEU A 80 2.57 4.06 -6.27
N LEU A 81 1.85 2.95 -6.24
CA LEU A 81 1.82 2.01 -5.14
C LEU A 81 2.59 0.73 -5.50
N ALA A 82 3.62 0.41 -4.72
CA ALA A 82 4.24 -0.91 -4.68
C ALA A 82 3.45 -1.80 -3.72
N GLN A 83 2.80 -2.82 -4.27
CA GLN A 83 1.83 -3.65 -3.56
C GLN A 83 2.15 -5.14 -3.65
N ASN A 84 1.41 -5.91 -2.85
CA ASN A 84 1.43 -7.37 -2.66
C ASN A 84 2.05 -7.82 -1.34
N PHE A 85 1.51 -8.91 -0.83
CA PHE A 85 2.04 -9.60 0.35
C PHE A 85 1.99 -11.12 0.18
N HIS A 86 3.16 -11.73 0.00
CA HIS A 86 3.28 -13.17 -0.24
C HIS A 86 3.51 -14.02 1.01
N TRP A 87 3.72 -13.38 2.16
CA TRP A 87 4.07 -14.04 3.43
C TRP A 87 3.06 -13.82 4.59
N PRO A 88 1.73 -13.85 4.35
CA PRO A 88 0.77 -13.88 5.45
C PRO A 88 0.76 -15.25 6.14
N GLN A 89 -0.02 -15.37 7.23
CA GLN A 89 -0.32 -16.66 7.84
C GLN A 89 -0.85 -17.65 6.79
N VAL A 90 -0.53 -18.93 6.98
CA VAL A 90 -0.82 -19.99 6.00
C VAL A 90 -2.32 -20.08 5.69
N GLU A 91 -3.17 -19.83 6.69
CA GLU A 91 -4.63 -19.89 6.61
C GLU A 91 -5.24 -18.73 5.82
N THR A 92 -4.56 -17.57 5.76
CA THR A 92 -5.07 -16.38 5.06
C THR A 92 -4.77 -16.44 3.56
N GLY A 93 -3.69 -17.09 3.16
CA GLY A 93 -3.25 -17.15 1.77
C GLY A 93 -2.70 -15.82 1.25
N ARG A 94 -2.01 -15.85 0.11
CA ARG A 94 -1.30 -14.68 -0.45
C ARG A 94 -2.24 -13.56 -0.87
N MET A 95 -1.82 -12.32 -0.63
CA MET A 95 -2.48 -11.12 -1.13
C MET A 95 -1.71 -10.61 -2.36
N SER A 96 -1.87 -11.28 -3.50
CA SER A 96 -1.12 -11.05 -4.74
C SER A 96 -2.02 -10.55 -5.88
N GLY A 97 -2.97 -9.67 -5.55
CA GLY A 97 -3.98 -9.17 -6.50
C GLY A 97 -3.54 -7.95 -7.32
N SER A 98 -2.38 -7.37 -7.04
CA SER A 98 -1.89 -6.15 -7.70
C SER A 98 -0.67 -6.42 -8.59
N MET A 99 -0.40 -5.52 -9.53
CA MET A 99 0.79 -5.50 -10.38
C MET A 99 1.63 -4.25 -10.14
N SER A 100 1.54 -3.67 -8.93
CA SER A 100 1.77 -2.25 -8.65
C SER A 100 0.80 -1.35 -9.41
N LEU A 101 0.42 -0.25 -8.77
CA LEU A 101 -0.73 0.54 -9.20
C LEU A 101 -0.37 2.01 -9.35
N LEU A 102 -0.48 2.51 -10.58
CA LEU A 102 -0.44 3.94 -10.84
C LEU A 102 -1.85 4.51 -10.73
N LEU A 103 -1.95 5.60 -9.98
CA LEU A 103 -3.15 6.32 -9.67
C LEU A 103 -2.98 7.77 -10.13
N LYS A 104 -3.65 8.14 -11.21
CA LYS A 104 -3.61 9.49 -11.76
C LYS A 104 -4.43 10.45 -10.89
N GLY A 105 -3.85 11.55 -10.45
CA GLY A 105 -4.52 12.58 -9.67
C GLY A 105 -5.46 13.43 -10.51
N ASN A 106 -6.59 13.84 -9.91
CA ASN A 106 -7.58 14.71 -10.55
C ASN A 106 -7.59 16.15 -9.99
N GLY A 107 -6.65 16.49 -9.10
CA GLY A 107 -6.52 17.82 -8.49
C GLY A 107 -7.45 18.10 -7.31
N ASP A 108 -8.45 17.25 -7.07
CA ASP A 108 -9.38 17.31 -5.92
C ASP A 108 -9.07 16.23 -4.87
N ALA A 109 -7.84 15.68 -4.90
CA ALA A 109 -7.42 14.50 -4.15
C ALA A 109 -8.24 13.22 -4.45
N SER A 110 -8.98 13.16 -5.58
CA SER A 110 -9.39 11.88 -6.17
C SER A 110 -8.31 11.38 -7.11
N PHE A 111 -8.31 10.06 -7.29
CA PHE A 111 -7.36 9.39 -8.13
C PHE A 111 -8.06 8.36 -9.01
N ASP A 112 -7.80 8.43 -10.29
CA ASP A 112 -8.24 7.45 -11.27
C ASP A 112 -7.18 6.38 -11.46
N THR A 113 -7.62 5.14 -11.64
CA THR A 113 -6.69 4.02 -11.80
C THR A 113 -6.20 3.94 -13.23
N VAL A 114 -4.87 3.88 -13.40
CA VAL A 114 -4.22 3.66 -14.70
C VAL A 114 -3.91 2.18 -14.83
N TRP A 115 -4.33 1.57 -15.94
CA TRP A 115 -4.11 0.14 -16.13
C TRP A 115 -2.63 -0.15 -16.41
N PRO A 116 -2.09 -1.32 -16.01
CA PRO A 116 -0.67 -1.63 -16.18
C PRO A 116 -0.17 -1.62 -17.63
N HIS A 117 -1.04 -1.93 -18.60
CA HIS A 117 -0.71 -1.86 -20.02
C HIS A 117 -0.62 -0.41 -20.57
N GLU A 118 -1.20 0.55 -19.85
CA GLU A 118 -1.14 1.98 -20.14
C GLU A 118 0.06 2.61 -19.43
N SER A 119 0.23 2.33 -18.13
CA SER A 119 1.35 2.87 -17.33
C SER A 119 2.72 2.28 -17.72
N GLY A 120 2.75 1.06 -18.24
CA GLY A 120 3.99 0.32 -18.50
C GLY A 120 4.70 -0.16 -17.23
N ILE A 121 4.13 0.10 -16.04
CA ILE A 121 4.67 -0.34 -14.75
C ILE A 121 3.99 -1.65 -14.37
N ILE A 122 4.73 -2.74 -14.43
CA ILE A 122 4.23 -4.10 -14.16
C ILE A 122 5.18 -4.79 -13.19
N VAL A 123 4.73 -4.92 -11.94
CA VAL A 123 5.44 -5.63 -10.87
C VAL A 123 4.44 -6.58 -10.19
N PRO A 124 4.34 -7.84 -10.65
CA PRO A 124 3.44 -8.83 -10.07
C PRO A 124 4.02 -9.50 -8.80
N ASP A 125 5.26 -9.15 -8.44
CA ASP A 125 6.04 -9.72 -7.35
C ASP A 125 5.61 -9.16 -5.97
N ASP A 126 6.27 -9.60 -4.89
CA ASP A 126 6.02 -9.13 -3.51
C ASP A 126 6.65 -7.75 -3.27
N ALA A 127 6.14 -6.70 -3.94
CA ALA A 127 6.78 -5.39 -3.95
C ALA A 127 6.79 -4.73 -2.56
N LYS A 128 7.96 -4.21 -2.13
CA LYS A 128 8.19 -3.68 -0.77
C LYS A 128 8.56 -2.22 -0.71
N SER A 129 9.25 -1.70 -1.70
CA SER A 129 9.64 -0.30 -1.72
C SER A 129 9.66 0.21 -3.14
N ALA A 130 9.47 1.51 -3.28
CA ALA A 130 9.58 2.23 -4.54
C ALA A 130 10.36 3.53 -4.26
N CYS A 131 11.32 3.85 -5.11
CA CYS A 131 12.03 5.13 -5.08
C CYS A 131 12.23 5.68 -6.48
N MET A 132 12.56 6.97 -6.55
CA MET A 132 12.93 7.63 -7.80
C MET A 132 14.41 7.98 -7.81
N THR A 133 15.08 7.74 -8.92
CA THR A 133 16.49 8.08 -9.15
C THR A 133 16.77 8.12 -10.64
N ASP A 134 17.68 8.97 -11.09
CA ASP A 134 18.18 8.93 -12.47
C ASP A 134 19.30 7.88 -12.57
N PHE A 135 18.96 6.65 -12.99
CA PHE A 135 19.95 5.59 -13.10
C PHE A 135 20.54 5.46 -14.51
N ASN A 136 19.93 6.09 -15.51
CA ASN A 136 20.37 6.03 -16.91
C ASN A 136 21.19 7.27 -17.35
N GLY A 137 21.20 8.33 -16.54
CA GLY A 137 21.94 9.57 -16.74
C GLY A 137 21.27 10.57 -17.69
N ASP A 138 19.97 10.45 -17.96
CA ASP A 138 19.24 11.31 -18.90
C ASP A 138 18.60 12.55 -18.25
N SER A 139 18.84 12.76 -16.95
CA SER A 139 18.27 13.84 -16.14
C SER A 139 16.75 13.78 -15.92
N LEU A 140 16.10 12.66 -16.28
CA LEU A 140 14.74 12.34 -15.87
C LEU A 140 14.78 11.37 -14.68
N PRO A 141 13.91 11.54 -13.68
CA PRO A 141 13.88 10.64 -12.53
C PRO A 141 13.22 9.32 -12.93
N ASP A 142 14.00 8.25 -13.00
CA ASP A 142 13.49 6.88 -13.21
C ASP A 142 12.90 6.29 -11.93
N ILE A 143 12.17 5.18 -12.06
CA ILE A 143 11.52 4.50 -10.94
C ILE A 143 12.23 3.17 -10.66
N VAL A 144 12.49 2.87 -9.40
CA VAL A 144 13.03 1.58 -8.95
C VAL A 144 12.09 0.97 -7.91
N ILE A 145 11.67 -0.27 -8.14
CA ILE A 145 10.82 -1.04 -7.23
C ILE A 145 11.57 -2.29 -6.77
N SER A 146 11.65 -2.48 -5.45
CA SER A 146 12.20 -3.69 -4.84
C SER A 146 11.10 -4.68 -4.49
N SER A 147 11.41 -5.96 -4.62
CA SER A 147 10.51 -7.06 -4.31
C SER A 147 11.17 -8.01 -3.31
N ASN A 148 10.38 -8.53 -2.38
CA ASN A 148 10.86 -9.62 -1.52
C ASN A 148 10.89 -10.93 -2.31
N ASP A 149 12.00 -11.67 -2.23
CA ASP A 149 12.28 -12.89 -3.02
C ASP A 149 12.02 -12.75 -4.54
N GLY A 150 12.17 -11.53 -5.07
CA GLY A 150 11.98 -11.21 -6.47
C GLY A 150 13.03 -10.22 -6.98
N PRO A 151 13.06 -9.94 -8.29
CA PRO A 151 14.00 -9.00 -8.85
C PRO A 151 13.70 -7.56 -8.40
N VAL A 152 14.73 -6.73 -8.40
CA VAL A 152 14.57 -5.28 -8.43
C VAL A 152 14.27 -4.87 -9.86
N ARG A 153 13.23 -4.06 -10.07
CA ARG A 153 12.82 -3.59 -11.39
C ARG A 153 13.01 -2.08 -11.49
N GLY A 154 13.76 -1.65 -12.49
CA GLY A 154 13.86 -0.26 -12.91
C GLY A 154 12.91 0.03 -14.07
N PHE A 155 12.31 1.22 -14.08
CA PHE A 155 11.49 1.73 -15.16
C PHE A 155 12.05 3.08 -15.57
N SER A 156 12.61 3.17 -16.77
CA SER A 156 13.12 4.46 -17.26
C SER A 156 11.99 5.36 -17.73
N MET A 157 11.99 6.59 -17.23
CA MET A 157 11.04 7.62 -17.67
C MET A 157 11.48 8.21 -19.00
N THR A 158 10.53 8.66 -19.82
CA THR A 158 10.82 9.23 -21.14
C THR A 158 9.87 10.35 -21.48
N ASN A 159 10.38 11.37 -22.20
CA ASN A 159 9.56 12.43 -22.77
C ASN A 159 8.86 12.02 -24.08
N ASP A 160 9.23 10.87 -24.67
CA ASP A 160 8.60 10.35 -25.87
C ASP A 160 7.35 9.53 -25.52
N LYS A 161 6.18 10.14 -25.75
CA LYS A 161 4.87 9.51 -25.51
C LYS A 161 4.63 8.23 -26.34
N ASN A 162 5.47 7.94 -27.34
CA ASN A 162 5.37 6.72 -28.15
C ASN A 162 6.18 5.53 -27.57
N ILE A 163 7.08 5.79 -26.61
CA ILE A 163 7.86 4.74 -25.95
C ILE A 163 7.17 4.41 -24.63
N LYS A 164 6.56 3.23 -24.54
CA LYS A 164 6.09 2.71 -23.26
C LYS A 164 7.31 2.36 -22.40
N ASN A 165 7.29 2.78 -21.13
CA ASN A 165 8.38 2.67 -20.16
C ASN A 165 9.19 1.37 -20.32
N CYS A 166 10.50 1.51 -20.48
CA CYS A 166 11.41 0.38 -20.65
C CYS A 166 11.66 -0.25 -19.28
N VAL A 167 11.32 -1.54 -19.14
CA VAL A 167 11.63 -2.31 -17.94
C VAL A 167 13.07 -2.76 -18.00
N ILE A 168 13.92 -2.21 -17.14
CA ILE A 168 15.28 -2.68 -16.92
C ILE A 168 15.27 -3.53 -15.65
N SER A 169 15.40 -4.85 -15.81
CA SER A 169 15.59 -5.76 -14.67
C SER A 169 17.10 -5.90 -14.43
N LEU A 170 17.56 -5.55 -13.23
CA LEU A 170 18.96 -5.71 -12.80
C LEU A 170 19.17 -7.10 -12.18
#